data_AF-A0A660S229-F1
#
_entry.id   AF-A0A660S229-F1
#
_cell.length_a   1.000
_cell.length_b   1.000
_cell.length_c   1.000
_cell.angle_alpha   90.00
_cell.angle_beta   90.00
_cell.angle_gamma   90.00
#
_symmetry.space_group_name_H-M   'P 1'
#
loop_
_entity.id
_entity.type
_entity.pdbx_description
1 polymer ?
#
loop_
_entity_poly.entity_id
_entity_poly.type
_entity_poly.pdbx_seq_one_letter_code
_entity_poly.pdbx_strand_id
1 'polypeptide(L)'
;YISFSQKWKALIFSNLIIGIILSSLVYLLGYFPQKFPGSLQILLKKFIGWKVLAEKVEKYYKPGIPIVTKNRSVASSLAFYMKSHPKVYVIQLEKFPENQYHLWRKTDNLIKKRVIVVKKWLDSPYYLENAKKLDEVIIKITKKRYKYFSIWEGIFKKLR
;
A
#
# COMPACT_ATOMS: atom_id res chain seq x y z
N TYR A 1 -28.88 -16.48 34.39
CA TYR A 1 -28.80 -16.87 32.97
C TYR A 1 -29.94 -16.21 32.22
N ILE A 2 -29.65 -15.32 31.27
CA ILE A 2 -30.69 -14.71 30.42
C ILE A 2 -31.15 -15.79 29.44
N SER A 3 -32.40 -16.25 29.57
CA SER A 3 -32.97 -17.23 28.63
C SER A 3 -33.71 -16.46 27.52
N PHE A 4 -33.19 -16.55 26.30
CA PHE A 4 -33.85 -15.95 25.14
C PHE A 4 -34.99 -16.84 24.67
N SER A 5 -36.14 -16.23 24.34
CA SER A 5 -37.23 -16.94 23.67
C SER A 5 -36.75 -17.51 22.33
N GLN A 6 -37.44 -18.54 21.82
CA GLN A 6 -37.09 -19.14 20.52
C GLN A 6 -37.05 -18.10 19.39
N LYS A 7 -37.95 -17.11 19.40
CA LYS A 7 -37.96 -16.00 18.43
C LYS A 7 -36.68 -15.16 18.50
N TRP A 8 -36.20 -14.85 19.71
CA TRP A 8 -34.95 -14.11 19.90
C TRP A 8 -33.73 -14.90 19.46
N LYS A 9 -33.68 -16.21 19.76
CA LYS A 9 -32.60 -17.09 19.28
C LYS A 9 -32.56 -17.15 17.75
N ALA A 10 -33.73 -17.26 17.11
CA ALA A 10 -33.85 -17.24 15.65
C ALA A 10 -33.34 -15.91 15.07
N LEU A 11 -33.75 -14.76 15.64
CA LEU A 11 -33.28 -13.45 15.18
C LEU A 11 -31.75 -13.27 15.31
N ILE A 12 -31.17 -13.65 16.45
CA ILE A 12 -29.72 -13.58 16.66
C ILE A 12 -28.99 -14.46 15.64
N PHE A 13 -29.47 -15.68 15.42
CA PHE A 13 -28.85 -16.61 14.49
C PHE A 13 -28.99 -16.14 13.03
N SER A 14 -30.16 -15.64 12.63
CA SER A 14 -30.35 -15.02 11.30
C SER A 14 -29.45 -13.83 11.09
N ASN A 15 -29.29 -12.96 12.09
CA ASN A 15 -28.38 -11.81 11.99
C ASN A 15 -26.92 -12.26 11.85
N LEU A 16 -26.49 -13.28 12.59
CA LEU A 16 -25.16 -13.88 12.45
C LEU A 16 -24.93 -14.41 11.02
N ILE A 17 -25.89 -15.17 10.48
CA ILE A 17 -25.82 -15.69 9.11
C ILE A 17 -25.70 -14.54 8.10
N ILE A 18 -26.55 -13.52 8.21
CA ILE A 18 -26.51 -12.35 7.34
C ILE A 18 -25.14 -11.65 7.44
N GLY A 19 -24.61 -11.47 8.65
CA GLY A 19 -23.29 -10.89 8.88
C GLY A 19 -22.15 -11.69 8.23
N ILE A 20 -22.18 -13.02 8.32
CA ILE A 20 -21.21 -13.90 7.68
C ILE A 20 -21.31 -13.80 6.15
N ILE A 21 -22.52 -13.83 5.61
CA ILE A 21 -22.77 -13.72 4.17
C ILE A 21 -22.27 -12.38 3.64
N LEU A 22 -22.65 -11.27 4.28
CA LEU A 22 -22.22 -9.93 3.88
C LEU A 22 -20.70 -9.76 3.99
N SER A 23 -20.08 -10.25 5.06
CA SER A 23 -18.61 -10.20 5.22
C SER A 23 -17.91 -11.00 4.13
N SER A 24 -18.43 -12.17 3.78
CA SER A 24 -17.91 -13.00 2.70
C SER A 24 -18.05 -12.31 1.34
N LEU A 25 -19.19 -11.67 1.06
CA LEU A 25 -19.39 -10.89 -0.17
C LEU A 25 -18.41 -9.72 -0.28
N VAL A 26 -18.19 -8.99 0.82
CA VAL A 26 -17.21 -7.89 0.88
C VAL A 26 -15.79 -8.41 0.65
N TYR A 27 -15.44 -9.57 1.21
CA TYR A 27 -14.15 -10.21 0.96
C TYR A 27 -13.97 -10.59 -0.52
N LEU A 28 -15.00 -11.18 -1.14
CA LEU A 28 -14.97 -11.56 -2.55
C LEU A 28 -14.79 -10.36 -3.49
N LEU A 29 -15.35 -9.19 -3.15
CA LEU A 29 -15.12 -7.94 -3.88
C LEU A 29 -13.63 -7.57 -3.92
N GLY A 30 -12.93 -7.70 -2.80
CA GLY A 30 -11.49 -7.41 -2.72
C GLY A 30 -10.61 -8.47 -3.39
N TYR A 31 -11.00 -9.75 -3.27
CA TYR A 31 -10.19 -10.88 -3.72
C TYR A 31 -10.32 -11.18 -5.22
N PHE A 32 -11.53 -11.08 -5.78
CA PHE A 32 -11.81 -11.34 -7.21
C PHE A 32 -12.37 -10.12 -7.95
N PRO A 33 -11.70 -8.96 -7.91
CA PRO A 33 -12.23 -7.74 -8.51
C PRO A 33 -12.47 -7.90 -10.02
N GLN A 34 -11.68 -8.74 -10.71
CA GLN A 34 -11.78 -8.95 -12.17
C GLN A 34 -13.08 -9.65 -12.61
N LYS A 35 -13.79 -10.33 -11.70
CA LYS A 35 -15.07 -11.00 -12.01
C LYS A 35 -16.25 -10.02 -12.05
N PHE A 36 -16.07 -8.79 -11.54
CA PHE A 36 -17.14 -7.79 -11.48
C PHE A 36 -17.22 -6.96 -12.76
N PRO A 37 -18.37 -6.34 -13.06
CA PRO A 37 -18.50 -5.35 -14.13
C PRO A 37 -17.45 -4.22 -14.04
N GLY A 38 -17.10 -3.63 -15.19
CA GLY A 38 -16.02 -2.65 -15.30
C GLY A 38 -16.16 -1.41 -14.39
N SER A 39 -17.38 -0.96 -14.12
CA SER A 39 -17.66 0.15 -13.19
C SER A 39 -17.26 -0.19 -11.75
N LEU A 40 -17.59 -1.39 -11.27
CA LEU A 40 -17.21 -1.89 -9.95
C LEU A 40 -15.70 -2.17 -9.86
N GLN A 41 -15.08 -2.69 -10.93
CA GLN A 41 -13.62 -2.87 -10.99
C GLN A 41 -12.87 -1.56 -10.73
N ILE A 42 -13.40 -0.43 -11.22
CA ILE A 42 -12.79 0.89 -11.00
C ILE A 42 -12.83 1.29 -9.52
N LEU A 43 -13.88 0.94 -8.78
CA LEU A 43 -13.95 1.20 -7.34
C LEU A 43 -12.98 0.29 -6.58
N LEU A 44 -12.82 -0.95 -7.05
CA LEU A 44 -11.95 -1.96 -6.45
C LEU A 44 -10.47 -1.81 -6.85
N LYS A 45 -10.14 -0.92 -7.81
CA LYS A 45 -8.77 -0.62 -8.25
C LYS A 45 -7.81 -0.29 -7.10
N LYS A 46 -8.36 0.27 -6.02
CA LYS A 46 -7.60 0.69 -4.86
C LYS A 46 -7.02 -0.48 -4.09
N PHE A 47 -7.46 -1.72 -4.31
CA PHE A 47 -6.95 -2.92 -3.62
C PHE A 47 -5.97 -3.75 -4.48
N ILE A 48 -5.93 -3.52 -5.79
CA ILE A 48 -5.17 -4.37 -6.73
C ILE A 48 -3.70 -3.95 -6.77
N GLY A 49 -2.80 -4.94 -6.79
CA GLY A 49 -1.40 -4.75 -7.16
C GLY A 49 -0.44 -4.44 -6.03
N TRP A 50 -0.92 -4.22 -4.82
CA TRP A 50 -0.08 -3.87 -3.66
C TRP A 50 0.90 -4.98 -3.29
N LYS A 51 0.44 -6.24 -3.28
CA LYS A 51 1.29 -7.42 -3.06
C LYS A 51 2.37 -7.54 -4.12
N VAL A 52 2.01 -7.38 -5.41
CA VAL A 52 2.96 -7.43 -6.53
C VAL A 52 4.01 -6.33 -6.42
N LEU A 53 3.60 -5.10 -6.05
CA LEU A 53 4.53 -4.00 -5.80
C LEU A 53 5.51 -4.35 -4.67
N ALA A 54 5.02 -4.87 -3.55
CA ALA A 54 5.85 -5.27 -2.42
C ALA A 54 6.84 -6.38 -2.78
N GLU A 55 6.39 -7.43 -3.46
CA GLU A 55 7.25 -8.52 -3.94
C GLU A 55 8.35 -8.03 -4.89
N LYS A 56 8.04 -7.05 -5.75
CA LYS A 56 9.03 -6.41 -6.62
C LYS A 56 10.05 -5.59 -5.84
N VAL A 57 9.61 -4.79 -4.87
CA VAL A 57 10.50 -3.99 -4.01
C VAL A 57 11.38 -4.88 -3.13
N GLU A 58 10.85 -6.00 -2.64
CA GLU A 58 11.59 -6.98 -1.82
C GLU A 58 12.87 -7.49 -2.51
N LYS A 59 12.84 -7.68 -3.83
CA LYS A 59 14.02 -8.15 -4.60
C LYS A 59 15.22 -7.22 -4.50
N TYR A 60 14.99 -5.94 -4.28
CA TYR A 60 16.02 -4.92 -4.21
C TYR A 60 16.31 -4.49 -2.77
N TYR A 61 15.47 -4.90 -1.83
CA TYR A 61 15.60 -4.52 -0.43
C TYR A 61 16.77 -5.25 0.22
N LYS A 62 17.56 -4.50 0.98
CA LYS A 62 18.57 -5.06 1.88
C LYS A 62 18.24 -4.64 3.31
N PRO A 63 18.32 -5.55 4.30
CA PRO A 63 18.10 -5.22 5.70
C PRO A 63 18.90 -3.99 6.12
N GLY A 64 18.22 -3.05 6.78
CA GLY A 64 18.83 -1.81 7.27
C GLY A 64 18.76 -0.62 6.30
N ILE A 65 18.46 -0.82 5.02
CA ILE A 65 18.25 0.29 4.07
C ILE A 65 16.83 0.84 4.21
N PRO A 66 16.63 2.12 4.55
CA PRO A 66 15.29 2.71 4.61
C PRO A 66 14.57 2.71 3.25
N ILE A 67 13.27 2.44 3.27
CA ILE A 67 12.40 2.63 2.11
C ILE A 67 11.68 3.97 2.25
N VAL A 68 11.66 4.76 1.19
CA VAL A 68 11.09 6.11 1.18
C VAL A 68 10.03 6.21 0.09
N THR A 69 8.88 6.80 0.40
CA THR A 69 7.84 7.09 -0.58
C THR A 69 7.10 8.38 -0.27
N LYS A 70 6.55 9.04 -1.30
CA LYS A 70 5.63 10.18 -1.10
C LYS A 70 4.20 9.73 -0.78
N ASN A 71 3.87 8.47 -1.07
CA ASN A 71 2.49 8.02 -1.09
C ASN A 71 2.18 7.12 0.11
N ARG A 72 1.26 7.57 0.98
CA ARG A 72 0.83 6.82 2.17
C ARG A 72 0.32 5.41 1.88
N SER A 73 -0.39 5.21 0.76
CA SER A 73 -0.91 3.90 0.38
C SER A 73 0.20 2.96 -0.07
N VAL A 74 1.23 3.48 -0.75
CA VAL A 74 2.45 2.72 -1.04
C VAL A 74 3.16 2.38 0.26
N ALA A 75 3.33 3.33 1.18
CA ALA A 75 4.01 3.07 2.43
C ALA A 75 3.34 1.96 3.25
N SER A 76 2.01 2.03 3.37
CA SER A 76 1.20 1.02 4.04
C SER A 76 1.26 -0.33 3.35
N SER A 77 1.17 -0.35 2.02
CA SER A 77 1.34 -1.57 1.22
C SER A 77 2.69 -2.24 1.47
N LEU A 78 3.78 -1.48 1.44
CA LEU A 78 5.13 -2.03 1.62
C LEU A 78 5.33 -2.52 3.05
N ALA A 79 4.86 -1.75 4.05
CA ALA A 79 4.93 -2.17 5.45
C ALA A 79 4.12 -3.46 5.73
N PHE A 80 3.02 -3.68 5.01
CA PHE A 80 2.13 -4.83 5.23
C PHE A 80 2.51 -6.08 4.42
N TYR A 81 2.89 -5.93 3.15
CA TYR A 81 3.09 -7.07 2.25
C TYR A 81 4.56 -7.52 2.12
N MET A 82 5.53 -6.69 2.53
CA MET A 82 6.94 -7.09 2.47
C MET A 82 7.29 -8.05 3.61
N LYS A 83 7.96 -9.16 3.28
CA LYS A 83 8.31 -10.21 4.24
C LYS A 83 9.34 -9.74 5.26
N SER A 84 10.25 -8.85 4.83
CA SER A 84 11.30 -8.29 5.67
C SER A 84 10.83 -7.23 6.68
N HIS A 85 9.56 -6.82 6.65
CA HIS A 85 8.99 -5.79 7.53
C HIS A 85 9.88 -4.52 7.62
N PRO A 86 10.17 -3.87 6.48
CA PRO A 86 11.21 -2.85 6.38
C PRO A 86 10.85 -1.55 7.09
N LYS A 87 11.87 -0.73 7.35
CA LYS A 87 11.65 0.65 7.81
C LYS A 87 11.18 1.53 6.64
N VAL A 88 9.86 1.63 6.44
CA VAL A 88 9.23 2.56 5.48
C VAL A 88 9.04 3.97 6.05
N TYR A 89 9.34 4.99 5.26
CA TYR A 89 9.23 6.42 5.56
C TYR A 89 8.33 7.09 4.53
N VAL A 90 7.51 8.05 4.98
CA VAL A 90 6.72 8.91 4.09
C VAL A 90 7.36 10.29 4.08
N ILE A 91 7.72 10.77 2.89
CA ILE A 91 8.18 12.15 2.69
C ILE A 91 6.99 13.04 2.33
N GLN A 92 6.93 14.20 2.97
CA GLN A 92 5.92 15.20 2.71
C GLN A 92 6.51 16.31 1.85
N LEU A 93 6.11 16.35 0.58
CA LEU A 93 6.54 17.41 -0.36
C LEU A 93 5.47 18.47 -0.61
N GLU A 94 4.24 18.18 -0.19
CA GLU A 94 3.08 19.03 -0.35
C GLU A 94 2.39 19.16 1.01
N LYS A 95 1.67 20.26 1.24
CA LYS A 95 0.91 20.48 2.49
C LYS A 95 -0.28 19.52 2.55
N PHE A 96 -0.07 18.34 3.13
CA PHE A 96 -1.11 17.38 3.49
C PHE A 96 -1.11 17.14 5.00
N PRO A 97 -2.21 16.60 5.57
CA PRO A 97 -2.23 16.19 6.95
C PRO A 97 -1.16 15.12 7.19
N GLU A 98 -0.42 15.27 8.30
CA GLU A 98 0.47 14.23 8.79
C GLU A 98 -0.30 12.92 9.01
N ASN A 99 0.40 11.79 8.92
CA ASN A 99 -0.17 10.47 9.18
C ASN A 99 0.79 9.67 10.08
N GLN A 100 0.38 8.48 10.52
CA GLN A 100 1.18 7.63 11.41
C GLN A 100 2.64 7.44 10.95
N TYR A 101 2.91 7.41 9.65
CA TYR A 101 4.27 7.26 9.13
C TYR A 101 5.15 8.51 9.30
N HIS A 102 4.55 9.70 9.39
CA HIS A 102 5.25 10.95 9.71
C HIS A 102 5.55 11.03 11.20
N LEU A 103 4.57 10.67 12.02
CA LEU A 103 4.70 10.65 13.49
C LEU A 103 5.76 9.65 13.96
N TRP A 104 5.83 8.49 13.31
CA TRP A 104 6.78 7.45 13.70
C TRP A 104 8.21 7.73 13.23
N ARG A 105 8.41 8.55 12.18
CA ARG A 105 9.71 8.67 11.52
C ARG A 105 9.94 10.02 10.84
N LYS A 106 10.85 10.81 11.41
CA LYS A 106 11.35 12.06 10.81
C LYS A 106 12.29 11.77 9.64
N THR A 107 12.03 12.41 8.50
CA THR A 107 12.83 12.26 7.28
C THR A 107 14.22 12.88 7.39
N ASP A 108 14.44 13.78 8.35
CA ASP A 108 15.74 14.40 8.63
C ASP A 108 16.81 13.36 8.98
N ASN A 109 16.39 12.24 9.60
CA ASN A 109 17.28 11.14 9.95
C ASN A 109 17.80 10.36 8.73
N LEU A 110 17.28 10.65 7.53
CA LEU A 110 17.68 10.01 6.28
C LEU A 110 18.72 10.82 5.50
N ILE A 111 18.97 12.08 5.86
CA ILE A 111 19.89 12.95 5.13
C ILE A 111 21.27 12.28 5.02
N LYS A 112 21.84 12.25 3.81
CA LYS A 112 23.10 11.58 3.46
C LYS A 112 23.12 10.05 3.65
N LYS A 113 21.97 9.41 3.89
CA LYS A 113 21.86 7.95 3.95
C LYS A 113 21.43 7.37 2.61
N ARG A 114 21.90 6.16 2.34
CA ARG A 114 21.43 5.34 1.22
C ARG A 114 19.99 4.90 1.49
N VAL A 115 19.11 5.11 0.53
CA VAL A 115 17.68 4.78 0.62
C VAL A 115 17.17 4.13 -0.66
N ILE A 116 16.11 3.35 -0.54
CA ILE A 116 15.32 2.88 -1.68
C ILE A 116 14.08 3.76 -1.78
N VAL A 117 13.86 4.39 -2.93
CA VAL A 117 12.67 5.21 -3.18
C VAL A 117 11.69 4.44 -4.04
N VAL A 118 10.45 4.33 -3.55
CA VAL A 118 9.32 3.81 -4.33
C VAL A 118 8.35 4.96 -4.60
N LYS A 119 8.21 5.36 -5.85
CA LYS A 119 7.32 6.47 -6.23
C LYS A 119 6.38 6.09 -7.36
N LYS A 120 5.29 6.85 -7.48
CA LYS A 120 4.46 6.83 -8.68
C LYS A 120 5.21 7.52 -9.81
N TRP A 121 4.93 7.07 -11.03
CA TRP A 121 5.52 7.57 -12.27
C TRP A 121 6.99 7.19 -12.44
N LEU A 122 7.53 7.44 -13.63
CA LEU A 122 8.81 6.90 -14.10
C LEU A 122 9.96 7.92 -14.06
N ASP A 123 9.68 9.16 -13.63
CA ASP A 123 10.63 10.26 -13.54
C ASP A 123 11.56 10.11 -12.33
N SER A 124 12.79 10.62 -12.46
CA SER A 124 13.80 10.54 -11.40
C SER A 124 13.42 11.38 -10.17
N PRO A 125 13.59 10.88 -8.94
CA PRO A 125 13.34 11.66 -7.73
C PRO A 125 14.41 12.75 -7.54
N TYR A 126 14.03 14.02 -7.65
CA TYR A 126 14.93 15.17 -7.46
C TYR A 126 15.63 15.23 -6.09
N TYR A 127 15.06 14.56 -5.09
CA TYR A 127 15.57 14.48 -3.71
C TYR A 127 16.55 13.32 -3.48
N LEU A 128 17.07 12.70 -4.53
CA LEU A 128 18.17 11.74 -4.47
C LEU A 128 19.44 12.29 -5.13
N GLU A 129 20.59 12.10 -4.47
CA GLU A 129 21.92 12.15 -5.09
C GLU A 129 22.25 10.79 -5.68
N ASN A 130 22.94 10.79 -6.82
CA ASN A 130 23.36 9.56 -7.53
C ASN A 130 22.18 8.60 -7.75
N ALA A 131 21.04 9.14 -8.19
CA ALA A 131 19.81 8.40 -8.39
C ALA A 131 19.99 7.31 -9.46
N LYS A 132 19.95 6.05 -9.04
CA LYS A 132 19.98 4.88 -9.91
C LYS A 132 18.61 4.25 -9.97
N LYS A 133 18.05 4.11 -11.17
CA LYS A 133 16.80 3.38 -11.38
C LYS A 133 17.06 1.88 -11.24
N LEU A 134 16.27 1.20 -10.43
CA LEU A 134 16.38 -0.24 -10.18
C LEU A 134 15.36 -1.05 -10.98
N ASP A 135 14.10 -0.60 -11.01
CA ASP A 135 13.03 -1.30 -11.72
C ASP A 135 11.85 -0.36 -12.03
N GLU A 136 11.01 -0.79 -12.96
CA GLU A 136 9.68 -0.24 -13.22
C GLU A 136 8.61 -1.29 -12.93
N VAL A 137 7.58 -0.90 -12.19
CA VAL A 137 6.48 -1.79 -11.84
C VAL A 137 5.20 -1.27 -12.47
N ILE A 138 4.80 -1.92 -13.54
CA ILE A 138 3.54 -1.66 -14.26
C ILE A 138 2.53 -2.73 -13.85
N ILE A 139 1.44 -2.31 -13.21
CA ILE A 139 0.42 -3.23 -12.72
C ILE A 139 -0.89 -2.96 -13.44
N LYS A 140 -1.36 -3.96 -14.19
CA LYS A 140 -2.66 -3.91 -14.84
C LYS A 140 -3.77 -3.98 -13.80
N ILE A 141 -4.64 -2.96 -13.80
CA ILE A 141 -5.82 -2.90 -12.92
C ILE A 141 -7.05 -3.41 -13.66
N THR A 142 -7.26 -2.93 -14.89
CA THR A 142 -8.39 -3.26 -15.77
C THR A 142 -7.88 -3.38 -17.20
N LYS A 143 -8.75 -3.71 -18.17
CA LYS A 143 -8.37 -3.73 -19.60
C LYS A 143 -7.71 -2.42 -20.09
N LYS A 144 -8.09 -1.26 -19.53
CA LYS A 144 -7.66 0.07 -19.99
C LYS A 144 -6.83 0.87 -18.96
N ARG A 145 -6.57 0.34 -17.77
CA ARG A 145 -5.91 1.11 -16.68
C ARG A 145 -4.78 0.35 -16.02
N TYR A 146 -3.71 1.08 -15.76
CA TYR A 146 -2.47 0.58 -15.15
C TYR A 146 -2.04 1.47 -13.98
N LYS A 147 -1.34 0.90 -13.00
CA LYS A 147 -0.55 1.64 -12.02
C LYS A 147 0.91 1.60 -12.45
N TYR A 148 1.56 2.76 -12.40
CA TYR A 148 2.97 2.91 -12.73
C TYR A 148 3.73 3.30 -11.48
N PHE A 149 4.71 2.49 -11.11
CA PHE A 149 5.65 2.78 -10.06
C PHE A 149 7.07 2.61 -10.57
N SER A 150 7.98 3.34 -9.97
CA SER A 150 9.42 3.17 -10.19
C SER A 150 10.13 2.98 -8.87
N ILE A 151 11.16 2.14 -8.90
CA ILE A 151 12.03 1.83 -7.78
C ILE A 151 13.39 2.45 -8.09
N TRP A 152 13.90 3.22 -7.13
CA TRP A 152 15.17 3.92 -7.26
C TRP A 152 16.02 3.67 -6.03
N GLU A 153 17.33 3.80 -6.20
CA GLU A 153 18.30 3.82 -5.13
C GLU A 153 19.16 5.08 -5.24
N GLY A 154 19.53 5.65 -4.10
CA GLY A 154 20.41 6.81 -4.06
C GLY A 154 20.64 7.30 -2.65
N ILE A 155 21.31 8.43 -2.53
CA ILE A 155 21.57 9.09 -1.26
C ILE A 155 20.51 10.18 -1.05
N PHE A 156 19.83 10.16 0.11
CA PHE A 156 18.73 11.10 0.36
C PHE A 156 19.25 12.52 0.63
N LYS A 157 18.74 13.49 -0.15
CA LYS A 157 19.03 14.91 0.03
C LYS A 157 18.09 15.54 1.05
N LYS A 158 18.56 16.60 1.70
CA LYS A 158 17.68 17.48 2.47
C LYS A 158 16.67 18.12 1.52
N LEU A 159 15.39 18.05 1.89
CA LEU A 159 14.32 18.72 1.17
C LEU A 159 14.44 20.23 1.46
N ARG A 160 14.39 21.06 0.41
CA ARG A 160 14.35 22.52 0.54
C ARG A 160 12.95 22.97 0.95
#